data_AF-A0A6I5I3X9-F1
#
_entry.id   AF-A0A6I5I3X9-F1
#
_cell.length_a   1.000
_cell.length_b   1.000
_cell.length_c   1.000
_cell.angle_alpha   90.00
_cell.angle_beta   90.00
_cell.angle_gamma   90.00
#
_symmetry.space_group_name_H-M   'P 1'
#
loop_
_entity.id
_entity.type
_entity.pdbx_description
1 polymer ?
#
loop_
_entity_poly.entity_id
_entity_poly.type
_entity_poly.pdbx_seq_one_letter_code
_entity_poly.pdbx_strand_id
1 'polypeptide(L)'
;MNRQREKIGEYFIGRVVLGDTDVEGPGGNIPRVAYRVFGNRCEYPEAERIWPRWASGIALEKGEWVRWPVNYQSAWLHVVQNSWFASNRRAASYGVEEVVHLDGGQISTKSGFYCALGEAVNGPGGYFGSNLDALADCISSSFGEGPPDRIVWRNFQASQESLDHAFLDSIVGLMREFRVDLATC
;
A
#
# COMPACT_ATOMS: atom_id res chain seq x y z
N MET A 1 -7.21 3.52 -14.62
CA MET A 1 -6.25 4.32 -15.41
C MET A 1 -6.34 5.77 -14.96
N ASN A 2 -5.27 6.57 -15.09
CA ASN A 2 -5.32 8.02 -14.90
C ASN A 2 -5.72 8.76 -16.20
N ARG A 3 -5.72 10.10 -16.16
CA ARG A 3 -6.01 10.96 -17.33
C ARG A 3 -5.06 10.75 -18.51
N GLN A 4 -3.82 10.34 -18.27
CA GLN A 4 -2.87 9.97 -19.33
C GLN A 4 -3.02 8.52 -19.82
N ARG A 5 -4.04 7.79 -19.36
CA ARG A 5 -4.27 6.35 -19.64
C ARG A 5 -3.20 5.42 -19.06
N GLU A 6 -2.46 5.86 -18.06
CA GLU A 6 -1.50 5.03 -17.35
C GLU A 6 -2.23 4.17 -16.31
N LYS A 7 -1.69 2.96 -16.07
CA LYS A 7 -2.22 2.04 -15.07
C LYS A 7 -1.94 2.59 -13.68
N ILE A 8 -3.00 2.76 -12.89
CA ILE A 8 -2.93 3.27 -11.51
C ILE A 8 -3.10 2.17 -10.46
N GLY A 9 -3.53 0.99 -10.86
CA GLY A 9 -3.89 -0.09 -9.95
C GLY A 9 -4.54 -1.25 -10.70
N GLU A 10 -4.65 -2.40 -10.05
CA GLU A 10 -5.36 -3.57 -10.55
C GLU A 10 -6.01 -4.37 -9.42
N TYR A 11 -7.11 -5.04 -9.74
CA TYR A 11 -7.83 -5.88 -8.78
C TYR A 11 -8.13 -7.24 -9.39
N PHE A 12 -7.92 -8.27 -8.58
CA PHE A 12 -8.40 -9.62 -8.86
C PHE A 12 -9.75 -9.82 -8.18
N ILE A 13 -10.83 -9.52 -8.92
CA ILE A 13 -12.20 -9.55 -8.40
C ILE A 13 -12.76 -10.96 -8.23
N GLY A 14 -12.07 -11.98 -8.73
CA GLY A 14 -12.50 -13.36 -8.62
C GLY A 14 -11.97 -14.26 -9.73
N ARG A 15 -12.45 -15.50 -9.73
CA ARG A 15 -12.20 -16.48 -10.80
C ARG A 15 -13.45 -16.66 -11.64
N VAL A 16 -13.27 -16.62 -12.96
CA VAL A 16 -14.32 -16.99 -13.91
C VAL A 16 -14.04 -18.42 -14.39
N VAL A 17 -15.07 -19.26 -14.37
CA VAL A 17 -15.01 -20.65 -14.85
C VAL A 17 -16.01 -20.81 -15.98
N LEU A 18 -15.55 -21.37 -17.09
CA LEU A 18 -16.40 -21.76 -18.21
C LEU A 18 -17.38 -22.86 -17.74
N GLY A 19 -18.67 -22.62 -17.93
CA GLY A 19 -19.73 -23.60 -17.72
C GLY A 19 -19.93 -24.46 -18.96
N ASP A 20 -20.97 -25.30 -18.93
CA ASP A 20 -21.28 -26.17 -20.06
C ASP A 20 -21.60 -25.34 -21.33
N THR A 21 -21.12 -25.83 -22.46
CA THR A 21 -21.31 -25.19 -23.76
C THR A 21 -22.38 -25.99 -24.50
N ASP A 22 -23.60 -25.49 -24.53
CA ASP A 22 -24.66 -26.10 -25.34
C ASP A 22 -24.56 -25.58 -26.78
N VAL A 23 -24.24 -26.49 -27.68
CA VAL A 23 -24.38 -26.27 -29.12
C VAL A 23 -25.75 -26.79 -29.51
N GLU A 24 -26.75 -25.91 -29.57
CA GLU A 24 -28.02 -26.28 -30.20
C GLU A 24 -27.77 -26.60 -31.68
N GLY A 25 -28.42 -27.67 -32.15
CA GLY A 25 -28.16 -28.40 -33.39
C GLY A 25 -28.20 -27.63 -34.73
N PRO A 26 -28.12 -28.35 -35.87
CA PRO A 26 -27.72 -27.81 -37.16
C PRO A 26 -28.77 -26.87 -37.74
N GLY A 27 -28.67 -25.59 -37.38
CA GLY A 27 -29.61 -24.55 -37.77
C GLY A 27 -29.17 -23.18 -37.26
N GLY A 28 -27.94 -22.77 -37.56
CA GLY A 28 -27.52 -21.36 -37.49
C GLY A 28 -27.66 -20.64 -36.14
N ASN A 29 -27.47 -21.33 -35.00
CA ASN A 29 -27.61 -20.71 -33.69
C ASN A 29 -26.26 -20.29 -33.09
N ILE A 30 -26.24 -19.08 -32.50
CA ILE A 30 -25.11 -18.53 -31.75
C ILE A 30 -24.83 -19.47 -30.57
N PRO A 31 -23.62 -20.02 -30.41
CA PRO A 31 -23.30 -20.89 -29.27
C PRO A 31 -23.52 -20.13 -27.97
N ARG A 32 -24.33 -20.70 -27.06
CA ARG A 32 -24.51 -20.16 -25.71
C ARG A 32 -23.42 -20.71 -24.83
N VAL A 33 -22.59 -19.81 -24.32
CA VAL A 33 -21.53 -20.13 -23.39
C VAL A 33 -21.95 -19.65 -22.00
N ALA A 34 -22.08 -20.58 -21.05
CA ALA A 34 -22.32 -20.24 -19.66
C ALA A 34 -20.99 -19.93 -18.95
N TYR A 35 -21.00 -19.00 -18.00
CA TYR A 35 -19.86 -18.72 -17.12
C TYR A 35 -20.33 -18.66 -15.67
N ARG A 36 -19.53 -19.21 -14.75
CA ARG A 36 -19.69 -19.03 -13.31
C ARG A 36 -18.60 -18.12 -12.78
N VAL A 37 -19.01 -17.06 -12.08
CA VAL A 37 -18.10 -16.08 -11.48
C VAL A 37 -18.05 -16.32 -9.97
N PHE A 38 -16.86 -16.60 -9.45
CA PHE A 38 -16.58 -16.72 -8.03
C PHE A 38 -15.86 -15.45 -7.58
N GLY A 39 -16.64 -14.49 -7.08
CA GLY A 39 -16.14 -13.20 -6.63
C GLY A 39 -15.40 -13.27 -5.30
N ASN A 40 -14.35 -12.48 -5.15
CA ASN A 40 -13.66 -12.27 -3.87
C ASN A 40 -14.35 -11.17 -3.06
N ARG A 41 -14.18 -11.18 -1.74
CA ARG A 41 -14.64 -10.08 -0.89
C ARG A 41 -13.82 -8.82 -1.18
N CYS A 42 -14.47 -7.66 -1.26
CA CYS A 42 -13.77 -6.38 -1.25
C CYS A 42 -13.32 -6.08 0.18
N GLU A 43 -12.03 -6.29 0.48
CA GLU A 43 -11.46 -6.09 1.82
C GLU A 43 -11.36 -4.61 2.21
N TYR A 44 -11.27 -3.71 1.23
CA TYR A 44 -11.07 -2.27 1.42
C TYR A 44 -12.14 -1.47 0.64
N PRO A 45 -13.41 -1.48 1.08
CA PRO A 45 -14.49 -0.80 0.35
C PRO A 45 -14.27 0.71 0.22
N GLU A 46 -13.60 1.34 1.19
CA GLU A 46 -13.27 2.77 1.16
C GLU A 46 -12.27 3.13 0.05
N ALA A 47 -11.56 2.16 -0.53
CA ALA A 47 -10.62 2.40 -1.63
C ALA A 47 -11.29 3.04 -2.85
N GLU A 48 -12.59 2.75 -3.08
CA GLU A 48 -13.40 3.39 -4.13
C GLU A 48 -13.35 4.92 -4.03
N ARG A 49 -13.34 5.47 -2.82
CA ARG A 49 -13.32 6.93 -2.59
C ARG A 49 -11.93 7.54 -2.74
N ILE A 50 -10.89 6.72 -2.66
CA ILE A 50 -9.49 7.15 -2.71
C ILE A 50 -8.95 7.10 -4.15
N TRP A 51 -9.34 6.10 -4.93
CA TRP A 51 -8.92 5.93 -6.33
C TRP A 51 -9.09 7.17 -7.24
N PRO A 52 -10.15 7.99 -7.11
CA PRO A 52 -10.27 9.24 -7.85
C PRO A 52 -9.04 10.16 -7.70
N ARG A 53 -8.37 10.11 -6.54
CA ARG A 53 -7.15 10.90 -6.30
C ARG A 53 -6.00 10.48 -7.21
N TRP A 54 -5.78 9.18 -7.39
CA TRP A 54 -4.81 8.64 -8.35
C TRP A 54 -5.26 8.83 -9.80
N ALA A 55 -6.55 8.63 -10.07
CA ALA A 55 -7.11 8.78 -11.41
C ALA A 55 -6.98 10.23 -11.94
N SER A 56 -6.94 11.22 -11.05
CA SER A 56 -6.74 12.63 -11.41
C SER A 56 -5.41 12.88 -12.14
N GLY A 57 -4.38 12.06 -11.89
CA GLY A 57 -3.01 12.25 -12.41
C GLY A 57 -2.27 13.44 -11.80
N ILE A 58 -2.85 14.12 -10.80
CA ILE A 58 -2.19 15.23 -10.09
C ILE A 58 -1.21 14.61 -9.08
N ALA A 59 0.00 15.14 -8.97
CA ALA A 59 0.99 14.69 -7.98
C ALA A 59 0.41 14.75 -6.56
N LEU A 60 0.71 13.75 -5.73
CA LEU A 60 0.28 13.70 -4.33
C LEU A 60 1.06 14.73 -3.49
N GLU A 61 0.40 15.30 -2.50
CA GLU A 61 1.04 16.12 -1.47
C GLU A 61 1.37 15.28 -0.24
N LYS A 62 2.42 15.69 0.49
CA LYS A 62 2.79 15.08 1.76
C LYS A 62 1.64 15.20 2.76
N GLY A 63 1.32 14.12 3.46
CA GLY A 63 0.32 14.09 4.53
C GLY A 63 -1.13 14.05 4.04
N GLU A 64 -1.40 13.81 2.75
CA GLU A 64 -2.78 13.66 2.27
C GLU A 64 -3.54 12.54 2.99
N TRP A 65 -2.87 11.44 3.35
CA TRP A 65 -3.46 10.31 4.07
C TRP A 65 -3.99 10.70 5.47
N VAL A 66 -3.41 11.73 6.11
CA VAL A 66 -3.83 12.25 7.41
C VAL A 66 -5.15 13.02 7.31
N ARG A 67 -5.44 13.60 6.13
CA ARG A 67 -6.67 14.39 5.89
C ARG A 67 -7.90 13.50 5.77
N TRP A 68 -7.72 12.18 5.61
CA TRP A 68 -8.82 11.22 5.58
C TRP A 68 -9.21 10.75 6.99
N PRO A 69 -10.49 10.36 7.19
CA PRO A 69 -10.90 9.72 8.43
C PRO A 69 -10.00 8.53 8.79
N VAL A 70 -9.74 8.31 10.08
CA VAL A 70 -8.80 7.27 10.54
C VAL A 70 -9.16 5.87 10.00
N ASN A 71 -10.45 5.55 9.85
CA ASN A 71 -10.91 4.28 9.30
C ASN A 71 -10.62 4.09 7.79
N TYR A 72 -10.15 5.13 7.09
CA TYR A 72 -9.76 5.06 5.68
C TYR A 72 -8.26 4.79 5.51
N GLN A 73 -7.44 4.87 6.58
CA GLN A 73 -5.98 4.74 6.46
C GLN A 73 -5.55 3.36 5.95
N SER A 74 -6.28 2.29 6.29
CA SER A 74 -6.03 0.95 5.74
C SER A 74 -6.32 0.88 4.24
N ALA A 75 -7.42 1.50 3.79
CA ALA A 75 -7.75 1.60 2.37
C ALA A 75 -6.76 2.50 1.62
N TRP A 76 -6.28 3.59 2.23
CA TRP A 76 -5.24 4.44 1.65
C TRP A 76 -3.94 3.66 1.43
N LEU A 77 -3.47 2.96 2.46
CA LEU A 77 -2.28 2.10 2.38
C LEU A 77 -2.45 1.03 1.29
N HIS A 78 -3.64 0.43 1.20
CA HIS A 78 -3.96 -0.52 0.15
C HIS A 78 -3.87 0.10 -1.26
N VAL A 79 -4.43 1.30 -1.46
CA VAL A 79 -4.35 2.01 -2.75
C VAL A 79 -2.91 2.38 -3.09
N VAL A 80 -2.14 2.87 -2.11
CA VAL A 80 -0.70 3.15 -2.26
C VAL A 80 0.05 1.89 -2.70
N GLN A 81 -0.10 0.78 -2.00
CA GLN A 81 0.54 -0.49 -2.32
C GLN A 81 0.16 -0.98 -3.72
N ASN A 82 -1.14 -0.98 -4.03
CA ASN A 82 -1.66 -1.45 -5.31
C ASN A 82 -1.13 -0.59 -6.47
N SER A 83 -1.18 0.73 -6.32
CA SER A 83 -0.65 1.65 -7.33
C SER A 83 0.85 1.52 -7.52
N TRP A 84 1.60 1.28 -6.44
CA TRP A 84 3.04 1.12 -6.48
C TRP A 84 3.46 -0.04 -7.39
N PHE A 85 2.86 -1.22 -7.15
CA PHE A 85 3.15 -2.41 -7.95
C PHE A 85 2.55 -2.36 -9.36
N ALA A 86 1.37 -1.75 -9.51
CA ALA A 86 0.78 -1.53 -10.84
C ALA A 86 1.65 -0.62 -11.73
N SER A 87 2.48 0.24 -11.12
CA SER A 87 3.47 1.08 -11.78
C SER A 87 4.81 0.37 -12.01
N ASN A 88 4.84 -0.96 -11.88
CA ASN A 88 6.01 -1.81 -12.07
C ASN A 88 7.21 -1.47 -11.15
N ARG A 89 6.94 -0.85 -9.99
CA ARG A 89 7.94 -0.62 -8.96
C ARG A 89 8.11 -1.87 -8.10
N ARG A 90 9.32 -2.04 -7.54
CA ARG A 90 9.64 -3.13 -6.61
C ARG A 90 9.40 -2.68 -5.17
N ALA A 91 9.30 -3.64 -4.26
CA ALA A 91 9.33 -3.37 -2.82
C ALA A 91 10.76 -2.90 -2.46
N ALA A 92 10.99 -1.60 -2.52
CA ALA A 92 12.32 -1.00 -2.43
C ALA A 92 12.22 0.50 -2.08
N SER A 93 13.33 1.05 -1.62
CA SER A 93 13.52 2.50 -1.51
C SER A 93 13.95 3.08 -2.86
N TYR A 94 13.40 4.24 -3.18
CA TYR A 94 13.74 5.08 -4.32
C TYR A 94 14.05 6.51 -3.88
N GLY A 95 13.93 6.80 -2.57
CA GLY A 95 14.43 8.05 -2.00
C GLY A 95 15.95 7.98 -1.84
N VAL A 96 16.56 9.17 -1.79
CA VAL A 96 18.01 9.35 -1.61
C VAL A 96 18.36 9.87 -0.21
N GLU A 97 17.36 10.03 0.66
CA GLU A 97 17.58 10.53 2.01
C GLU A 97 18.08 9.40 2.91
N GLU A 98 19.30 9.56 3.43
CA GLU A 98 19.88 8.65 4.44
C GLU A 98 19.12 8.71 5.77
N VAL A 99 18.52 9.86 6.09
CA VAL A 99 17.77 10.09 7.33
C VAL A 99 16.35 10.54 7.00
N VAL A 100 15.37 9.74 7.41
CA VAL A 100 13.95 10.05 7.20
C VAL A 100 13.26 10.37 8.52
N HIS A 101 12.21 11.20 8.46
CA HIS A 101 11.51 11.70 9.63
C HIS A 101 10.05 11.27 9.67
N LEU A 102 9.62 10.72 10.81
CA LEU A 102 8.22 10.44 11.12
C LEU A 102 7.73 11.41 12.21
N ASP A 103 6.45 11.77 12.12
CA ASP A 103 5.76 12.55 13.16
C ASP A 103 4.70 11.66 13.83
N GLY A 104 5.00 11.24 15.06
CA GLY A 104 4.13 10.39 15.86
C GLY A 104 2.78 11.03 16.21
N GLY A 105 2.69 12.36 16.18
CA GLY A 105 1.43 13.07 16.35
C GLY A 105 0.40 12.79 15.25
N GLN A 106 0.84 12.30 14.09
CA GLN A 106 -0.02 11.91 12.97
C GLN A 106 -0.26 10.39 12.90
N ILE A 107 0.48 9.60 13.69
CA ILE A 107 0.50 8.14 13.59
C ILE A 107 -0.26 7.55 14.78
N SER A 108 -1.56 7.31 14.56
CA SER A 108 -2.45 6.69 15.56
C SER A 108 -2.87 5.25 15.21
N THR A 109 -2.53 4.75 14.02
CA THR A 109 -2.86 3.38 13.59
C THR A 109 -1.66 2.70 12.92
N LYS A 110 -1.68 1.36 12.88
CA LYS A 110 -0.65 0.57 12.17
C LYS A 110 -0.59 0.95 10.69
N SER A 111 -1.74 1.14 10.03
CA SER A 111 -1.77 1.57 8.63
C SER A 111 -1.23 2.99 8.45
N GLY A 112 -1.51 3.89 9.40
CA GLY A 112 -0.94 5.24 9.43
C GLY A 112 0.58 5.22 9.56
N PHE A 113 1.16 4.33 10.38
CA PHE A 113 2.60 4.13 10.47
C PHE A 113 3.22 3.78 9.10
N TYR A 114 2.65 2.78 8.41
CA TYR A 114 3.16 2.38 7.10
C TYR A 114 2.97 3.46 6.02
N CYS A 115 1.88 4.24 6.09
CA CYS A 115 1.70 5.41 5.22
C CYS A 115 2.76 6.47 5.47
N ALA A 116 3.02 6.81 6.74
CA ALA A 116 4.03 7.79 7.12
C ALA A 116 5.44 7.35 6.70
N LEU A 117 5.78 6.09 6.94
CA LEU A 117 7.09 5.53 6.56
C LEU A 117 7.27 5.47 5.05
N GLY A 118 6.28 4.95 4.32
CA GLY A 118 6.30 4.92 2.86
C GLY A 118 6.45 6.30 2.25
N GLU A 119 5.76 7.29 2.81
CA GLU A 119 5.86 8.68 2.36
C GLU A 119 7.21 9.33 2.70
N ALA A 120 7.77 9.03 3.87
CA ALA A 120 9.07 9.55 4.27
C ALA A 120 10.22 8.97 3.44
N VAL A 121 10.14 7.69 3.07
CA VAL A 121 11.18 7.02 2.27
C VAL A 121 11.03 7.30 0.79
N ASN A 122 9.82 7.25 0.25
CA ASN A 122 9.57 7.23 -1.19
C ASN A 122 8.82 8.46 -1.73
N GLY A 123 8.64 9.48 -0.91
CA GLY A 123 7.94 10.73 -1.25
C GLY A 123 6.41 10.61 -1.14
N PRO A 124 5.65 11.68 -1.43
CA PRO A 124 4.18 11.71 -1.31
C PRO A 124 3.48 10.50 -1.93
N GLY A 125 2.70 9.78 -1.11
CA GLY A 125 2.02 8.54 -1.53
C GLY A 125 2.95 7.36 -1.81
N GLY A 126 4.19 7.41 -1.31
CA GLY A 126 5.18 6.34 -1.43
C GLY A 126 4.81 5.10 -0.63
N TYR A 127 5.26 3.94 -1.11
CA TYR A 127 5.08 2.65 -0.44
C TYR A 127 6.41 2.16 0.12
N PHE A 128 6.44 1.75 1.39
CA PHE A 128 7.60 1.08 1.99
C PHE A 128 7.12 0.07 3.05
N GLY A 129 6.39 -0.94 2.57
CA GLY A 129 5.76 -1.99 3.39
C GLY A 129 4.32 -1.67 3.80
N SER A 130 3.50 -2.71 3.99
CA SER A 130 2.14 -2.61 4.53
C SER A 130 1.86 -3.55 5.72
N ASN A 131 2.87 -4.31 6.11
CA ASN A 131 2.96 -5.17 7.30
C ASN A 131 4.45 -5.42 7.59
N LEU A 132 4.77 -6.23 8.62
CA LEU A 132 6.16 -6.49 9.02
C LEU A 132 6.97 -7.21 7.94
N ASP A 133 6.41 -8.26 7.33
CA ASP A 133 7.10 -9.02 6.27
C ASP A 133 7.35 -8.14 5.04
N ALA A 134 6.35 -7.37 4.62
CA ALA A 134 6.47 -6.46 3.49
C ALA A 134 7.45 -5.30 3.74
N LEU A 135 7.59 -4.87 5.01
CA LEU A 135 8.61 -3.90 5.41
C LEU A 135 10.00 -4.54 5.39
N ALA A 136 10.16 -5.77 5.88
CA ALA A 136 11.40 -6.54 5.80
C ALA A 136 11.85 -6.72 4.34
N ASP A 137 10.92 -7.05 3.44
CA ASP A 137 11.16 -7.14 2.00
C ASP A 137 11.67 -5.82 1.42
N CYS A 138 11.07 -4.69 1.80
CA CYS A 138 11.51 -3.37 1.34
C CYS A 138 12.90 -3.01 1.84
N ILE A 139 13.23 -3.31 3.11
CA ILE A 139 14.52 -2.98 3.72
C ILE A 139 15.64 -3.87 3.16
N SER A 140 15.35 -5.16 2.98
CA SER A 140 16.31 -6.16 2.48
C SER A 140 16.49 -6.14 0.96
N SER A 141 15.72 -5.31 0.26
CA SER A 141 15.67 -5.27 -1.20
C SER A 141 17.03 -4.95 -1.81
N SER A 142 17.46 -5.75 -2.78
CA SER A 142 18.62 -5.45 -3.62
C SER A 142 18.29 -4.51 -4.80
N PHE A 143 17.03 -4.06 -4.89
CA PHE A 143 16.57 -3.08 -5.86
C PHE A 143 16.52 -1.68 -5.25
N GLY A 144 16.63 -0.65 -6.08
CA GLY A 144 16.55 0.74 -5.63
C GLY A 144 17.85 1.25 -5.00
N GLU A 145 17.73 2.28 -4.16
CA GLU A 145 18.87 2.99 -3.56
C GLU A 145 19.32 2.40 -2.21
N GLY A 146 18.63 1.36 -1.73
CA GLY A 146 18.81 0.82 -0.37
C GLY A 146 17.94 1.53 0.68
N PRO A 147 17.70 0.90 1.84
CA PRO A 147 16.88 1.49 2.91
C PRO A 147 17.55 2.75 3.47
N PRO A 148 16.79 3.64 4.13
CA PRO A 148 17.38 4.73 4.90
C PRO A 148 18.29 4.17 6.01
N ASP A 149 19.41 4.82 6.26
CA ASP A 149 20.32 4.48 7.35
C ASP A 149 19.68 4.77 8.73
N ARG A 150 18.84 5.81 8.79
CA ARG A 150 18.21 6.26 10.03
C ARG A 150 16.77 6.72 9.84
N ILE A 151 15.93 6.35 10.79
CA ILE A 151 14.56 6.83 10.97
C ILE A 151 14.50 7.60 12.29
N VAL A 152 14.08 8.87 12.23
CA VAL A 152 13.82 9.68 13.43
C VAL A 152 12.32 9.82 13.61
N TRP A 153 11.78 9.15 14.62
CA TRP A 153 10.37 9.18 14.98
C TRP A 153 10.14 10.21 16.09
N ARG A 154 9.76 11.42 15.67
CA ARG A 154 9.46 12.55 16.56
C ARG A 154 8.07 12.38 17.19
N ASN A 155 7.82 13.01 18.33
CA ASN A 155 6.57 12.89 19.07
C ASN A 155 6.18 11.42 19.31
N PHE A 156 7.17 10.56 19.58
CA PHE A 156 6.97 9.12 19.66
C PHE A 156 5.93 8.72 20.72
N GLN A 157 5.89 9.48 21.82
CA GLN A 157 4.91 9.27 22.89
C GLN A 157 3.45 9.29 22.38
N ALA A 158 3.11 10.18 21.45
CA ALA A 158 1.76 10.24 20.88
C ALA A 158 1.37 8.95 20.14
N SER A 159 2.34 8.34 19.44
CA SER A 159 2.17 7.03 18.83
C SER A 159 2.09 5.92 19.88
N GLN A 160 2.89 5.97 20.94
CA GLN A 160 2.84 4.99 22.04
C GLN A 160 1.48 4.96 22.76
N GLU A 161 0.80 6.11 22.86
CA GLU A 161 -0.52 6.21 23.48
C GLU A 161 -1.62 5.57 22.62
N SER A 162 -1.40 5.45 21.30
CA SER A 162 -2.41 4.97 20.34
C SER A 162 -2.12 3.58 19.77
N LEU A 163 -0.85 3.17 19.73
CA LEU A 163 -0.40 1.92 19.12
C LEU A 163 -0.12 0.85 20.18
N ASP A 164 -0.44 -0.38 19.82
CA ASP A 164 -0.12 -1.56 20.63
C ASP A 164 1.39 -1.71 20.85
N HIS A 165 1.80 -1.96 22.10
CA HIS A 165 3.22 -2.09 22.47
C HIS A 165 3.91 -3.25 21.74
N ALA A 166 3.23 -4.38 21.54
CA ALA A 166 3.83 -5.51 20.82
C ALA A 166 4.12 -5.16 19.35
N PHE A 167 3.27 -4.33 18.72
CA PHE A 167 3.55 -3.80 17.39
C PHE A 167 4.78 -2.89 17.39
N LEU A 168 4.89 -1.96 18.34
CA LEU A 168 6.05 -1.08 18.44
C LEU A 168 7.35 -1.85 18.70
N ASP A 169 7.33 -2.83 19.59
CA ASP A 169 8.45 -3.72 19.87
C ASP A 169 8.87 -4.49 18.61
N SER A 170 7.89 -4.92 17.80
CA SER A 170 8.15 -5.60 16.53
C SER A 170 8.84 -4.66 15.52
N ILE A 171 8.42 -3.39 15.44
CA ILE A 171 9.09 -2.39 14.59
C ILE A 171 10.52 -2.14 15.07
N VAL A 172 10.73 -1.93 16.37
CA VAL A 172 12.07 -1.73 16.94
C VAL A 172 12.97 -2.95 16.68
N GLY A 173 12.43 -4.15 16.87
CA GLY A 173 13.13 -5.42 16.60
C GLY A 173 13.54 -5.53 15.13
N LEU A 174 12.62 -5.25 14.21
CA LEU A 174 12.86 -5.30 12.77
C LEU A 174 13.96 -4.30 12.34
N MET A 175 13.87 -3.04 12.79
CA MET A 175 14.88 -2.04 12.46
C MET A 175 16.27 -2.45 12.96
N ARG A 176 16.35 -3.02 14.18
CA ARG A 176 17.60 -3.55 14.73
C ARG A 176 18.15 -4.73 13.92
N GLU A 177 17.30 -5.67 13.52
CA GLU A 177 17.69 -6.83 12.72
C GLU A 177 18.36 -6.41 11.41
N PHE A 178 17.76 -5.44 10.72
CA PHE A 178 18.25 -4.92 9.44
C PHE A 178 19.24 -3.76 9.58
N ARG A 179 19.64 -3.40 10.81
CA ARG A 179 20.60 -2.31 11.11
C ARG A 179 20.18 -0.92 10.62
N VAL A 180 18.88 -0.68 10.55
CA VAL A 180 18.32 0.68 10.38
C VAL A 180 18.28 1.34 11.75
N ASP A 181 18.94 2.48 11.91
CA ASP A 181 18.93 3.19 13.18
C ASP A 181 17.57 3.84 13.43
N LEU A 182 16.94 3.54 14.57
CA LEU A 182 15.63 4.10 14.93
C LEU A 182 15.77 4.95 16.19
N ALA A 183 15.69 6.27 16.03
CA ALA A 183 15.70 7.23 17.11
C ALA A 183 14.28 7.71 17.42
N THR A 184 13.86 7.62 18.69
CA THR A 184 12.56 8.12 19.16
C THR A 184 12.77 9.36 20.03
N CYS A 185 11.98 10.41 19.80
CA CYS A 185 12.02 11.64 20.59
C CYS A 185 10.66 12.31 20.73
#